data_AF-A0A669CVV5-F1
#
_entry.id   AF-A0A669CVV5-F1
#
_cell.length_a   1.000
_cell.length_b   1.000
_cell.length_c   1.000
_cell.angle_alpha   90.00
_cell.angle_beta   90.00
_cell.angle_gamma   90.00
#
_symmetry.space_group_name_H-M   'P 1'
#
loop_
_entity.id
_entity.type
_entity.pdbx_description
1 polymer ?
#
loop_
_entity_poly.entity_id
_entity_poly.type
_entity_poly.pdbx_seq_one_letter_code
_entity_poly.pdbx_strand_id
1 'polypeptide(L)'
;MDSGKVKAVKSEGKLFHCKQLICDPSYVPNRVRKVGRVVRAICLLNHPVKHTHDTSSCQIIIPQTQLNRKSDIYISVVSFAHNVASDGMYIATVSTTAETSNPEKEVQPGLELLEPIVHKFVSVSNLLVPNEDGKKSQIFVSRSYDGTNHFETECEDIKDMYQRLTGTELSFAGSRHQSHNSDDD
;
A
#
# COMPACT_ATOMS: atom_id res chain seq x y z
N MET A 1 -20.51 11.43 17.56
CA MET A 1 -20.43 12.66 16.75
C MET A 1 -21.26 13.74 17.41
N ASP A 2 -20.96 15.01 17.12
CA ASP A 2 -21.69 16.17 17.64
C ASP A 2 -21.85 17.18 16.50
N SER A 3 -23.10 17.54 16.18
CA SER A 3 -23.43 18.42 15.05
C SER A 3 -22.75 18.04 13.72
N GLY A 4 -22.67 16.74 13.42
CA GLY A 4 -22.03 16.24 12.19
C GLY A 4 -20.50 16.16 12.23
N LYS A 5 -19.85 16.56 13.33
CA LYS A 5 -18.40 16.48 13.53
C LYS A 5 -18.00 15.32 14.45
N VAL A 6 -16.77 14.82 14.29
CA VAL A 6 -16.20 13.89 15.26
C VAL A 6 -16.09 14.56 16.65
N LYS A 7 -16.24 13.75 17.70
CA LYS A 7 -16.16 14.21 19.11
C LYS A 7 -15.36 13.27 19.99
N ALA A 8 -15.50 11.97 19.75
CA ALA A 8 -14.79 10.93 20.48
C ALA A 8 -14.82 9.61 19.71
N VAL A 9 -13.87 8.75 20.03
CA VAL A 9 -13.90 7.31 19.72
C VAL A 9 -14.25 6.56 21.00
N LYS A 10 -15.12 5.54 20.90
CA LYS A 10 -15.46 4.66 22.02
C LYS A 10 -14.72 3.34 21.87
N SER A 11 -13.98 2.92 22.89
CA SER A 11 -13.35 1.60 22.96
C SER A 11 -13.52 1.03 24.37
N GLU A 12 -13.94 -0.24 24.46
CA GLU A 12 -14.14 -0.94 25.75
C GLU A 12 -14.96 -0.13 26.78
N GLY A 13 -16.02 0.53 26.33
CA GLY A 13 -16.89 1.35 27.19
C GLY A 13 -16.35 2.74 27.51
N LYS A 14 -15.07 3.03 27.25
CA LYS A 14 -14.42 4.33 27.49
C LYS A 14 -14.51 5.24 26.27
N LEU A 15 -14.61 6.55 26.52
CA LEU A 15 -14.62 7.59 25.48
C LEU A 15 -13.29 8.35 25.45
N PHE A 16 -12.71 8.43 24.26
CA PHE A 16 -11.49 9.18 23.98
C PHE A 16 -11.84 10.36 23.08
N HIS A 17 -11.80 11.57 23.64
CA HIS A 17 -12.23 12.78 22.95
C HIS A 17 -11.16 13.30 21.99
N CYS A 18 -11.59 13.76 20.81
CA CYS A 18 -10.71 14.33 19.79
C CYS A 18 -11.44 15.42 18.97
N LYS A 19 -10.67 16.34 18.41
CA LYS A 19 -11.17 17.37 17.48
C LYS A 19 -11.20 16.89 16.03
N GLN A 20 -10.27 16.00 15.70
CA GLN A 20 -10.04 15.42 14.38
C GLN A 20 -9.76 13.93 14.54
N LEU A 21 -10.14 13.14 13.54
CA LEU A 21 -9.88 11.71 13.48
C LEU A 21 -9.26 11.37 12.12
N ILE A 22 -8.12 10.69 12.15
CA ILE A 22 -7.51 10.06 10.98
C ILE A 22 -7.78 8.57 11.08
N CYS A 23 -8.18 7.93 9.99
CA CYS A 23 -8.39 6.49 9.94
C CYS A 23 -8.26 5.94 8.51
N ASP A 24 -8.15 4.63 8.39
CA ASP A 24 -8.28 3.95 7.10
C ASP A 24 -9.77 3.60 6.82
N PRO A 25 -10.11 3.20 5.57
CA PRO A 25 -11.48 2.86 5.18
C PRO A 25 -12.22 1.84 6.06
N SER A 26 -11.52 0.90 6.70
CA SER A 26 -12.13 -0.19 7.47
C SER A 26 -12.89 0.31 8.71
N TYR A 27 -12.49 1.44 9.28
CA TYR A 27 -13.15 2.04 10.44
C TYR A 27 -14.44 2.78 10.10
N VAL A 28 -14.64 3.14 8.84
CA VAL A 28 -15.75 3.99 8.39
C VAL A 28 -16.38 3.48 7.07
N PRO A 29 -16.89 2.24 7.03
CA PRO A 29 -17.37 1.61 5.79
C PRO A 29 -18.50 2.40 5.10
N ASN A 30 -19.27 3.19 5.86
CA ASN A 30 -20.36 4.03 5.33
C ASN A 30 -19.88 5.39 4.77
N ARG A 31 -18.58 5.72 4.86
CA ARG A 31 -17.99 6.99 4.39
C ARG A 31 -17.01 6.80 3.23
N VAL A 32 -16.95 5.59 2.68
CA VAL A 32 -16.06 5.23 1.58
C VAL A 32 -16.84 4.63 0.43
N ARG A 33 -16.22 4.60 -0.75
CA ARG A 33 -16.74 3.90 -1.93
C ARG A 33 -15.65 3.07 -2.58
N LYS A 34 -16.07 1.97 -3.20
CA LYS A 34 -15.19 1.12 -4.00
C LYS A 34 -14.91 1.76 -5.36
N VAL A 35 -13.64 1.82 -5.74
CA VAL A 35 -13.17 2.35 -7.04
C VAL A 35 -12.48 1.30 -7.89
N GLY A 36 -12.15 0.14 -7.33
CA GLY A 36 -11.48 -0.92 -8.06
C GLY A 36 -11.21 -2.14 -7.19
N ARG A 37 -10.35 -3.02 -7.71
CA ARG A 37 -9.81 -4.18 -7.00
C ARG A 37 -8.36 -4.36 -7.40
N VAL A 38 -7.54 -4.89 -6.50
CA VAL A 38 -6.16 -5.31 -6.76
C VAL A 38 -6.05 -6.78 -6.45
N VAL A 39 -5.38 -7.52 -7.32
CA VAL A 39 -4.94 -8.89 -7.06
C VAL A 39 -3.47 -8.86 -6.66
N ARG A 40 -3.11 -9.63 -5.63
CA ARG A 40 -1.73 -9.86 -5.19
C ARG A 40 -1.49 -11.35 -5.06
N ALA A 41 -0.47 -11.86 -5.74
CA ALA A 41 0.02 -13.22 -5.61
C ALA A 41 1.41 -13.18 -4.96
N ILE A 42 1.50 -13.62 -3.70
CA ILE A 42 2.75 -13.75 -2.96
C ILE A 42 3.30 -15.14 -3.22
N CYS A 43 4.53 -15.22 -3.72
CA CYS A 43 5.19 -16.44 -4.13
C CYS A 43 6.46 -16.64 -3.30
N LEU A 44 6.60 -17.82 -2.70
CA LEU A 44 7.85 -18.25 -2.07
C LEU A 44 8.69 -18.97 -3.12
N LEU A 45 9.95 -18.56 -3.25
CA LEU A 45 10.92 -19.17 -4.15
C LEU A 45 12.15 -19.61 -3.36
N ASN A 46 12.81 -20.67 -3.82
CA ASN A 46 14.09 -21.15 -3.29
C ASN A 46 15.24 -20.91 -4.28
N HIS A 47 15.08 -19.94 -5.18
CA HIS A 47 16.04 -19.52 -6.19
C HIS A 47 15.85 -18.03 -6.51
N PRO A 48 16.89 -17.34 -7.01
CA PRO A 48 16.73 -16.01 -7.57
C PRO A 48 15.87 -16.05 -8.84
N VAL A 49 15.26 -14.93 -9.19
CA VAL A 49 14.48 -14.82 -10.43
C VAL A 49 15.42 -14.90 -11.64
N LYS A 50 15.05 -15.70 -12.66
CA LYS A 50 15.87 -15.86 -13.87
C LYS A 50 16.11 -14.52 -14.55
N HIS A 51 17.28 -14.38 -15.21
CA HIS A 51 17.67 -13.17 -15.95
C HIS A 51 17.79 -11.90 -15.09
N THR A 52 17.99 -12.04 -13.78
CA THR A 52 18.22 -10.91 -12.86
C THR A 52 19.64 -10.87 -12.27
N HIS A 53 20.58 -11.59 -12.89
CA HIS A 53 21.97 -11.73 -12.42
C HIS A 53 22.07 -12.23 -10.98
N ASP A 54 21.21 -13.18 -10.61
CA ASP A 54 21.13 -13.80 -9.28
C ASP A 54 21.02 -12.79 -8.12
N THR A 55 20.39 -11.63 -8.38
CA THR A 55 20.20 -10.59 -7.36
C THR A 55 19.34 -11.07 -6.19
N SER A 56 19.62 -10.54 -5.00
CA SER A 56 18.85 -10.80 -3.78
C SER A 56 17.56 -9.98 -3.68
N SER A 57 17.38 -8.98 -4.54
CA SER A 57 16.14 -8.20 -4.66
C SER A 57 16.05 -7.50 -6.01
N CYS A 58 14.84 -7.32 -6.51
CA CYS A 58 14.60 -6.53 -7.71
C CYS A 58 13.15 -6.05 -7.81
N GLN A 59 12.96 -5.11 -8.72
CA GLN A 59 11.65 -4.68 -9.20
C GLN A 59 11.54 -5.03 -10.68
N ILE A 60 10.43 -5.65 -11.06
CA ILE A 60 10.10 -5.93 -12.46
C ILE A 60 8.74 -5.29 -12.75
N ILE A 61 8.65 -4.61 -13.89
CA ILE A 61 7.42 -3.98 -14.37
C ILE A 61 7.13 -4.60 -15.73
N ILE A 62 5.90 -5.10 -15.92
CA ILE A 62 5.39 -5.54 -17.21
C ILE A 62 4.39 -4.47 -17.68
N PRO A 63 4.78 -3.59 -18.62
CA PRO A 63 3.91 -2.52 -19.07
C PRO A 63 2.64 -3.08 -19.71
N GLN A 64 1.50 -2.46 -19.40
CA GLN A 64 0.18 -2.89 -19.90
C GLN A 64 0.09 -3.08 -21.41
N THR A 65 0.85 -2.28 -22.18
CA THR A 65 0.86 -2.33 -23.65
C THR A 65 1.47 -3.63 -24.19
N GLN A 66 2.35 -4.28 -23.43
CA GLN A 66 2.94 -5.58 -23.79
C GLN A 66 1.94 -6.74 -23.64
N LEU A 67 0.86 -6.52 -22.88
CA LEU A 67 -0.13 -7.55 -22.53
C LEU A 67 -1.55 -7.21 -23.00
N ASN A 68 -1.73 -6.12 -23.76
CA ASN A 68 -3.04 -5.58 -24.15
C ASN A 68 -3.99 -5.37 -22.94
N ARG A 69 -3.43 -4.84 -21.86
CA ARG A 69 -4.13 -4.48 -20.61
C ARG A 69 -4.31 -2.97 -20.49
N LYS A 70 -5.06 -2.53 -19.47
CA LYS A 70 -5.19 -1.13 -19.05
C LYS A 70 -4.37 -0.78 -17.82
N SER A 71 -3.78 -1.79 -17.17
CA SER A 71 -2.98 -1.65 -15.97
C SER A 71 -1.76 -2.57 -16.03
N ASP A 72 -0.63 -2.03 -15.59
CA ASP A 72 0.65 -2.72 -15.55
C ASP A 72 0.61 -3.86 -14.53
N ILE A 73 1.55 -4.80 -14.67
CA ILE A 73 1.82 -5.83 -13.66
C ILE A 73 3.15 -5.50 -13.00
N TYR A 74 3.16 -5.46 -11.67
CA TYR A 74 4.33 -5.18 -10.86
C TYR A 74 4.79 -6.46 -10.17
N ILE A 75 6.10 -6.67 -10.12
CA ILE A 75 6.72 -7.73 -9.32
C ILE A 75 7.76 -7.09 -8.41
N SER A 76 7.59 -7.26 -7.10
CA SER A 76 8.60 -6.93 -6.10
C SER A 76 9.22 -8.22 -5.60
N VAL A 77 10.55 -8.30 -5.62
CA VAL A 77 11.31 -9.44 -5.12
C VAL A 77 12.22 -8.97 -3.99
N VAL A 78 12.07 -9.58 -2.84
CA VAL A 78 12.96 -9.45 -1.68
C VAL A 78 13.31 -10.84 -1.18
N SER A 79 14.31 -10.96 -0.31
CA SER A 79 14.83 -12.27 0.10
C SER A 79 15.37 -12.25 1.52
N PHE A 80 15.97 -13.37 1.93
CA PHE A 80 16.77 -13.51 3.15
C PHE A 80 17.75 -12.34 3.38
N ALA A 81 18.30 -11.72 2.33
CA ALA A 81 19.20 -10.57 2.46
C ALA A 81 18.54 -9.34 3.13
N HIS A 82 17.21 -9.29 3.18
CA HIS A 82 16.41 -8.25 3.82
C HIS A 82 15.81 -8.70 5.16
N ASN A 83 16.20 -9.89 5.66
CA ASN A 83 15.67 -10.51 6.89
C ASN A 83 14.15 -10.74 6.88
N VAL A 84 13.56 -10.96 5.70
CA VAL A 84 12.11 -11.22 5.54
C VAL A 84 11.78 -12.69 5.22
N ALA A 85 12.80 -13.51 4.96
CA ALA A 85 12.67 -14.93 4.65
C ALA A 85 13.87 -15.70 5.25
N SER A 86 13.74 -17.02 5.39
CA SER A 86 14.86 -17.88 5.82
C SER A 86 15.98 -17.91 4.76
N ASP A 87 17.20 -18.24 5.18
CA ASP A 87 18.38 -18.34 4.30
C ASP A 87 18.08 -19.09 2.99
N GLY A 88 18.48 -18.48 1.86
CA GLY A 88 18.26 -19.02 0.52
C GLY A 88 16.84 -18.86 -0.03
N MET A 89 15.89 -18.30 0.73
CA MET A 89 14.51 -18.11 0.31
C MET A 89 14.23 -16.66 -0.15
N TYR A 90 13.30 -16.56 -1.10
CA TYR A 90 12.86 -15.31 -1.71
C TYR A 90 11.34 -15.18 -1.58
N ILE A 91 10.88 -13.94 -1.46
CA ILE A 91 9.47 -13.57 -1.51
C ILE A 91 9.29 -12.67 -2.73
N ALA A 92 8.53 -13.16 -3.70
CA ALA A 92 8.14 -12.40 -4.87
C ALA A 92 6.64 -12.10 -4.81
N THR A 93 6.26 -10.83 -4.90
CA THR A 93 4.85 -10.41 -4.93
C THR A 93 4.51 -9.88 -6.31
N VAL A 94 3.57 -10.55 -6.99
CA VAL A 94 3.00 -10.11 -8.28
C VAL A 94 1.69 -9.38 -8.02
N SER A 95 1.53 -8.16 -8.51
CA SER A 95 0.32 -7.36 -8.30
C SER A 95 -0.13 -6.61 -9.55
N THR A 96 -1.45 -6.45 -9.69
CA THR A 96 -2.07 -5.61 -10.72
C THR A 96 -3.49 -5.22 -10.32
N THR A 97 -4.02 -4.17 -10.96
CA THR A 97 -5.46 -3.84 -10.90
C THR A 97 -6.26 -4.92 -11.62
N ALA A 98 -7.32 -5.43 -10.98
CA ALA A 98 -8.16 -6.46 -11.56
C ALA A 98 -9.14 -5.87 -12.59
N GLU A 99 -9.00 -6.28 -13.85
CA GLU A 99 -9.81 -5.83 -14.99
C GLU A 99 -10.95 -6.79 -15.33
N THR A 100 -10.89 -8.04 -14.85
CA THR A 100 -11.82 -9.11 -15.20
C THR A 100 -12.51 -9.73 -13.97
N SER A 101 -13.37 -10.73 -14.21
CA SER A 101 -13.96 -11.56 -13.17
C SER A 101 -13.02 -12.66 -12.65
N ASN A 102 -11.87 -12.89 -13.30
CA ASN A 102 -10.86 -13.87 -12.90
C ASN A 102 -9.49 -13.20 -12.65
N PRO A 103 -9.31 -12.51 -11.51
CA PRO A 103 -8.10 -11.71 -11.26
C PRO A 103 -6.82 -12.55 -11.17
N GLU A 104 -6.90 -13.80 -10.71
CA GLU A 104 -5.72 -14.66 -10.60
C GLU A 104 -5.11 -14.97 -11.97
N LYS A 105 -5.93 -15.09 -13.02
CA LYS A 105 -5.42 -15.28 -14.39
C LYS A 105 -4.65 -14.06 -14.90
N GLU A 106 -4.96 -12.87 -14.40
CA GLU A 106 -4.34 -11.63 -14.87
C GLU A 106 -2.88 -11.50 -14.42
N VAL A 107 -2.49 -12.15 -13.33
CA VAL A 107 -1.09 -12.15 -12.84
C VAL A 107 -0.24 -13.26 -13.46
N GLN A 108 -0.83 -14.14 -14.27
CA GLN A 108 -0.14 -15.29 -14.86
C GLN A 108 1.17 -14.92 -15.61
N PRO A 109 1.22 -13.85 -16.43
CA PRO A 109 2.47 -13.47 -17.09
C PRO A 109 3.61 -13.14 -16.11
N GLY A 110 3.28 -12.61 -14.93
CA GLY A 110 4.27 -12.37 -13.88
C GLY A 110 4.69 -13.64 -13.17
N LEU A 111 3.76 -14.57 -12.93
CA LEU A 111 4.05 -15.87 -12.30
C LEU A 111 4.98 -16.74 -13.16
N GLU A 112 4.83 -16.71 -14.48
CA GLU A 112 5.68 -17.47 -15.41
C GLU A 112 7.17 -17.09 -15.32
N LEU A 113 7.48 -15.85 -14.94
CA LEU A 113 8.86 -15.39 -14.72
C LEU A 113 9.47 -15.96 -13.43
N LEU A 114 8.63 -16.45 -12.51
CA LEU A 114 9.03 -16.89 -11.17
C LEU A 114 9.18 -18.41 -11.04
N GLU A 115 8.77 -19.20 -12.04
CA GLU A 115 8.77 -20.66 -11.94
C GLU A 115 10.19 -21.27 -11.84
N PRO A 116 10.40 -22.27 -10.97
CA PRO A 116 9.40 -22.98 -10.15
C PRO A 116 9.00 -22.27 -8.83
N ILE A 117 7.69 -22.13 -8.59
CA ILE A 117 7.16 -21.55 -7.34
C ILE A 117 6.99 -22.63 -6.25
N VAL A 118 7.59 -22.44 -5.07
CA VAL A 118 7.44 -23.37 -3.93
C VAL A 118 6.03 -23.31 -3.35
N HIS A 119 5.51 -22.10 -3.14
CA HIS A 119 4.14 -21.89 -2.68
C HIS A 119 3.61 -20.54 -3.13
N LYS A 120 2.30 -20.45 -3.37
CA LYS A 120 1.62 -19.24 -3.85
C LYS A 120 0.41 -18.92 -2.96
N PHE A 121 0.32 -17.69 -2.49
CA PHE A 121 -0.81 -17.15 -1.74
C PHE A 121 -1.47 -16.03 -2.56
N VAL A 122 -2.72 -16.21 -2.95
CA VAL A 122 -3.44 -15.23 -3.78
C VAL A 122 -4.49 -14.52 -2.94
N SER A 123 -4.54 -13.19 -3.07
CA SER A 123 -5.55 -12.35 -2.44
C SER A 123 -6.08 -11.31 -3.42
N VAL A 124 -7.36 -10.97 -3.27
CA VAL A 124 -8.00 -9.88 -4.01
C VAL A 124 -8.59 -8.91 -3.02
N SER A 125 -8.16 -7.65 -3.09
CA SER A 125 -8.59 -6.58 -2.18
C SER A 125 -9.39 -5.52 -2.92
N ASN A 126 -10.40 -4.94 -2.29
CA ASN A 126 -11.11 -3.78 -2.84
C ASN A 126 -10.27 -2.51 -2.66
N LEU A 127 -10.23 -1.66 -3.68
CA LEU A 127 -9.71 -0.30 -3.54
C LEU A 127 -10.85 0.62 -3.10
N LEU A 128 -10.69 1.23 -1.93
CA LEU A 128 -11.66 2.14 -1.32
C LEU A 128 -11.06 3.55 -1.23
N VAL A 129 -11.91 4.55 -1.46
CA VAL A 129 -11.56 5.97 -1.29
C VAL A 129 -12.65 6.68 -0.48
N PRO A 130 -12.32 7.76 0.25
CA PRO A 130 -13.31 8.57 0.95
C PRO A 130 -14.38 9.16 0.00
N ASN A 131 -15.60 9.28 0.51
CA ASN A 131 -16.70 9.98 -0.17
C ASN A 131 -16.64 11.51 0.05
N GLU A 132 -15.90 11.97 1.04
CA GLU A 132 -15.77 13.39 1.42
C GLU A 132 -14.33 13.74 1.83
N ASP A 133 -13.99 15.02 1.81
CA ASP A 133 -12.64 15.50 2.15
C ASP A 133 -12.34 15.51 3.67
N GLY A 134 -13.36 15.34 4.51
CA GLY A 134 -13.25 15.36 5.96
C GLY A 134 -13.30 16.75 6.59
N LYS A 135 -13.35 17.85 5.83
CA LYS A 135 -13.34 19.21 6.41
C LYS A 135 -14.59 19.52 7.22
N LYS A 136 -15.75 19.02 6.80
CA LYS A 136 -17.00 19.19 7.55
C LYS A 136 -17.11 18.24 8.73
N SER A 137 -16.82 16.96 8.52
CA SER A 137 -16.96 15.90 9.53
C SER A 137 -15.79 15.85 10.53
N GLN A 138 -14.65 16.45 10.19
CA GLN A 138 -13.37 16.31 10.88
C GLN A 138 -12.90 14.84 10.99
N ILE A 139 -13.30 14.03 10.00
CA ILE A 139 -12.89 12.63 9.83
C ILE A 139 -12.14 12.53 8.50
N PHE A 140 -10.84 12.33 8.55
CA PHE A 140 -9.95 12.26 7.39
C PHE A 140 -9.59 10.80 7.14
N VAL A 141 -10.05 10.28 6.01
CA VAL A 141 -9.85 8.88 5.65
C VAL A 141 -8.78 8.76 4.58
N SER A 142 -7.86 7.80 4.73
CA SER A 142 -6.88 7.44 3.71
C SER A 142 -7.51 6.68 2.54
N ARG A 143 -6.79 6.61 1.43
CA ARG A 143 -7.09 5.72 0.29
C ARG A 143 -6.50 4.34 0.55
N SER A 144 -7.07 3.32 -0.09
CA SER A 144 -6.48 1.97 -0.07
C SER A 144 -5.21 1.89 -0.93
N TYR A 145 -4.22 1.12 -0.48
CA TYR A 145 -2.99 0.84 -1.24
C TYR A 145 -3.28 0.18 -2.58
N ASP A 146 -2.73 0.74 -3.65
CA ASP A 146 -2.95 0.29 -5.02
C ASP A 146 -2.05 -0.89 -5.43
N GLY A 147 -2.05 -1.23 -6.72
CA GLY A 147 -1.31 -2.37 -7.25
C GLY A 147 0.18 -2.12 -7.50
N THR A 148 0.67 -0.88 -7.32
CA THR A 148 2.06 -0.52 -7.51
C THR A 148 2.95 -1.07 -6.37
N ASN A 149 4.26 -1.11 -6.61
CA ASN A 149 5.25 -1.61 -5.67
C ASN A 149 6.24 -0.51 -5.20
N HIS A 150 5.86 0.75 -5.39
CA HIS A 150 6.55 1.92 -4.88
C HIS A 150 5.52 2.85 -4.20
N PHE A 151 5.98 3.85 -3.45
CA PHE A 151 5.13 4.62 -2.54
C PHE A 151 4.66 5.98 -3.08
N GLU A 152 4.62 6.18 -4.40
CA GLU A 152 4.34 7.53 -4.93
C GLU A 152 2.91 7.95 -4.65
N THR A 153 1.93 7.08 -4.97
CA THR A 153 0.50 7.36 -4.75
C THR A 153 0.16 7.43 -3.26
N GLU A 154 0.88 6.68 -2.42
CA GLU A 154 0.80 6.79 -0.97
C GLU A 154 1.34 8.13 -0.46
N CYS A 155 2.46 8.61 -1.00
CA CYS A 155 3.01 9.92 -0.66
C CYS A 155 2.06 11.05 -1.09
N GLU A 156 1.40 10.92 -2.23
CA GLU A 156 0.33 11.82 -2.67
C GLU A 156 -0.86 11.82 -1.70
N ASP A 157 -1.32 10.64 -1.25
CA ASP A 157 -2.42 10.54 -0.28
C ASP A 157 -2.05 11.17 1.07
N ILE A 158 -0.81 10.98 1.54
CA ILE A 158 -0.30 11.62 2.77
C ILE A 158 -0.30 13.15 2.63
N LYS A 159 0.22 13.69 1.52
CA LYS A 159 0.26 15.14 1.27
C LYS A 159 -1.15 15.73 1.20
N ASP A 160 -2.05 15.09 0.45
CA ASP A 160 -3.45 15.49 0.33
C ASP A 160 -4.17 15.46 1.68
N MET A 161 -3.98 14.39 2.46
CA MET A 161 -4.60 14.26 3.78
C MET A 161 -4.07 15.29 4.77
N TYR A 162 -2.75 15.54 4.77
CA TYR A 162 -2.14 16.60 5.56
C TYR A 162 -2.78 17.95 5.24
N GLN A 163 -2.88 18.31 3.96
CA GLN A 163 -3.49 19.56 3.53
C GLN A 163 -4.97 19.67 3.91
N ARG A 164 -5.75 18.59 3.78
CA ARG A 164 -7.16 18.56 4.20
C ARG A 164 -7.31 18.77 5.71
N LEU A 165 -6.38 18.23 6.49
CA LEU A 165 -6.39 18.27 7.97
C LEU A 165 -5.92 19.62 8.53
N THR A 166 -4.82 20.17 8.01
CA THR A 166 -4.16 21.37 8.54
C THR A 166 -4.58 22.66 7.82
N GLY A 167 -5.05 22.54 6.58
CA GLY A 167 -5.29 23.68 5.70
C GLY A 167 -4.04 24.25 5.02
N THR A 168 -2.87 23.64 5.19
CA THR A 168 -1.60 24.10 4.59
C THR A 168 -0.90 22.98 3.83
N GLU A 169 -0.09 23.34 2.83
CA GLU A 169 0.73 22.36 2.12
C GLU A 169 1.83 21.80 3.04
N LEU A 170 2.18 20.53 2.82
CA LEU A 170 3.26 19.87 3.55
C LEU A 170 4.61 20.41 3.04
N SER A 171 5.33 21.14 3.91
CA SER A 171 6.68 21.64 3.62
C SER A 171 7.73 20.76 4.29
N PHE A 172 8.73 20.34 3.51
CA PHE A 172 9.90 19.59 4.02
C PHE A 172 11.06 20.52 4.44
N ALA A 173 10.93 21.82 4.19
CA ALA A 173 11.92 22.81 4.59
C ALA A 173 11.70 23.17 6.07
N GLY A 174 12.28 22.41 7.00
CA GLY A 174 12.27 22.81 8.42
C GLY A 174 12.50 21.76 9.50
N SER A 175 12.68 20.47 9.19
CA SER A 175 12.90 19.44 10.23
C SER A 175 14.22 18.70 10.04
N ARG A 176 15.34 19.41 10.25
CA ARG A 176 16.50 18.78 10.90
C ARG A 176 16.45 19.24 12.35
N HIS A 177 15.83 18.45 13.23
CA HIS A 177 16.25 18.50 14.62
C HIS A 177 17.74 18.14 14.59
N GLN A 178 18.60 19.09 14.97
CA GLN A 178 19.98 18.76 15.31
C GLN A 178 19.88 17.68 16.40
N SER A 179 20.23 16.44 16.04
CA SER A 179 20.61 15.47 17.05
C SER A 179 21.80 16.08 17.75
N HIS A 180 21.60 16.56 18.98
CA HIS A 180 22.70 16.81 19.88
C HIS A 180 23.39 15.46 20.09
N ASN A 181 24.49 15.24 19.35
CA ASN A 181 25.48 14.25 19.75
C ASN A 181 26.01 14.74 21.10
N SER A 182 25.64 14.04 22.16
CA SER A 182 26.25 14.17 23.48
C SER A 182 27.30 13.06 23.56
N ASP A 183 28.40 13.25 22.84
CA ASP A 183 29.64 12.50 23.02
C ASP A 183 30.76 13.53 23.17
N ASP A 184 30.72 14.25 24.29
CA ASP A 184 31.91 14.81 24.94
C ASP A 184 32.04 14.05 26.26
N ASP A 185 32.83 12.97 26.24
CA ASP A 185 33.72 12.48 27.31
C ASP A 185 34.62 11.34 26.77
#